data_AF-A0A1H6EK51-F1
#
_entry.id   AF-A0A1H6EK51-F1
#
_cell.length_a   1.000
_cell.length_b   1.000
_cell.length_c   1.000
_cell.angle_alpha   90.00
_cell.angle_beta   90.00
_cell.angle_gamma   90.00
#
_symmetry.space_group_name_H-M   'P 1'
#
loop_
_entity.id
_entity.type
_entity.pdbx_description
1 polymer ?
#
loop_
_entity_poly.entity_id
_entity_poly.type
_entity_poly.pdbx_seq_one_letter_code
_entity_poly.pdbx_strand_id
1 'polypeptide(L)'
;MTGLEIALGAVGQEATRIRTHAEDYNAALDPLRARGDGVSTFGDDGLFGIFTSIYAECRAVSMAALDGLSTVMADTGDGLDTVVRNTRDGEATNTEHVQQLGRTWL
;
A
#
# COMPACT_ATOMS: atom_id res chain seq x y z
N MET A 1 -19.74 16.69 -16.92
CA MET A 1 -18.53 16.15 -16.30
C MET A 1 -17.82 17.28 -15.59
N THR A 2 -17.73 17.24 -14.26
CA THR A 2 -17.16 18.33 -13.45
C THR A 2 -15.64 18.17 -13.32
N GLY A 3 -14.93 19.25 -12.97
CA GLY A 3 -13.49 19.16 -12.67
C GLY A 3 -13.18 18.23 -11.48
N LEU A 4 -14.13 18.08 -10.56
CA LEU A 4 -14.04 17.17 -9.42
C LEU A 4 -14.13 15.69 -9.85
N GLU A 5 -15.06 15.35 -10.75
CA GLU A 5 -15.16 13.98 -11.30
C GLU A 5 -13.86 13.54 -12.00
N ILE A 6 -13.22 14.46 -12.74
CA ILE A 6 -11.92 14.19 -13.40
C ILE A 6 -10.83 13.94 -12.37
N ALA A 7 -10.75 14.78 -11.33
CA ALA A 7 -9.78 14.64 -10.26
C ALA A 7 -9.96 13.33 -9.49
N LEU A 8 -11.20 12.97 -9.13
CA LEU A 8 -11.51 11.70 -8.45
C LEU A 8 -11.22 10.48 -9.33
N GLY A 9 -11.46 10.59 -10.64
CA GLY A 9 -11.07 9.56 -11.61
C GLY A 9 -9.56 9.34 -11.62
N ALA A 10 -8.78 10.41 -11.65
CA ALA A 10 -7.32 10.34 -11.58
C ALA A 10 -6.84 9.73 -10.25
N VAL A 11 -7.41 10.16 -9.12
CA VAL A 11 -7.07 9.62 -7.79
C VAL A 11 -7.37 8.12 -7.71
N GLY A 12 -8.51 7.66 -8.25
CA GLY A 12 -8.83 6.23 -8.28
C GLY A 12 -7.87 5.40 -9.13
N GLN A 13 -7.38 5.95 -10.25
CA GLN A 13 -6.34 5.31 -11.07
C GLN A 13 -5.02 5.21 -10.30
N GLU A 14 -4.59 6.26 -9.63
CA GLU A 14 -3.35 6.24 -8.82
C GLU A 14 -3.48 5.32 -7.60
N ALA A 15 -4.65 5.29 -6.94
CA ALA A 15 -4.94 4.34 -5.87
C ALA A 15 -4.74 2.89 -6.33
N THR A 16 -5.24 2.56 -7.52
CA THR A 16 -5.10 1.23 -8.12
C THR A 16 -3.64 0.93 -8.44
N ARG A 17 -2.92 1.87 -9.05
CA ARG A 17 -1.49 1.71 -9.38
C ARG A 17 -0.63 1.46 -8.15
N ILE A 18 -0.88 2.21 -7.07
CA ILE A 18 -0.15 2.05 -5.81
C ILE A 18 -0.42 0.67 -5.20
N ARG A 19 -1.67 0.19 -5.22
CA ARG A 19 -2.01 -1.15 -4.72
C ARG A 19 -1.32 -2.25 -5.52
N THR A 20 -1.37 -2.19 -6.85
CA THR A 20 -0.63 -3.13 -7.72
C THR A 20 0.87 -3.07 -7.45
N HIS A 21 1.43 -1.88 -7.27
CA HIS A 21 2.85 -1.74 -6.94
C HIS A 21 3.18 -2.34 -5.57
N ALA A 22 2.31 -2.20 -4.58
CA ALA A 22 2.46 -2.82 -3.27
C ALA A 22 2.47 -4.36 -3.37
N GLU A 23 1.59 -4.93 -4.19
CA GLU A 23 1.51 -6.37 -4.46
C GLU A 23 2.77 -6.88 -5.17
N ASP A 24 3.20 -6.22 -6.25
CA ASP A 24 4.41 -6.54 -7.00
C ASP A 24 5.65 -6.46 -6.09
N TYR A 25 5.72 -5.41 -5.29
CA TYR A 25 6.80 -5.21 -4.33
C TYR A 25 6.80 -6.31 -3.27
N ASN A 26 5.64 -6.67 -2.71
CA ASN A 26 5.51 -7.75 -1.74
C ASN A 26 5.96 -9.10 -2.32
N ALA A 27 5.52 -9.40 -3.55
CA ALA A 27 5.91 -10.62 -4.26
C ALA A 27 7.43 -10.67 -4.53
N ALA A 28 8.05 -9.52 -4.81
CA ALA A 28 9.49 -9.42 -4.97
C ALA A 28 10.27 -9.74 -3.67
N LEU A 29 9.63 -9.66 -2.49
CA LEU A 29 10.24 -10.04 -1.21
C LEU A 29 10.17 -11.55 -0.93
N ASP A 30 9.31 -12.31 -1.59
CA ASP A 30 9.14 -13.75 -1.32
C ASP A 30 10.44 -14.57 -1.49
N PRO A 31 11.24 -14.37 -2.55
CA PRO A 31 12.53 -15.05 -2.67
C PRO A 31 13.49 -14.71 -1.52
N LEU A 32 13.42 -13.48 -1.00
CA LEU A 32 14.24 -13.06 0.13
C LEU A 32 13.76 -13.73 1.42
N ARG A 33 12.44 -13.83 1.66
CA ARG A 33 11.85 -14.56 2.80
C ARG A 33 12.24 -16.04 2.76
N ALA A 34 12.13 -16.66 1.59
CA ALA A 34 12.44 -18.08 1.39
C ALA A 34 13.93 -18.42 1.67
N ARG A 35 14.84 -17.45 1.52
CA ARG A 35 16.27 -17.62 1.85
C ARG A 35 16.57 -17.71 3.36
N GLY A 36 15.58 -17.54 4.24
CA GLY A 36 15.78 -17.71 5.69
C GLY A 36 16.71 -16.66 6.28
N ASP A 37 17.67 -17.04 7.12
CA ASP A 37 18.67 -16.12 7.68
C ASP A 37 19.75 -15.68 6.66
N GLY A 38 19.77 -16.28 5.47
CA GLY A 38 20.76 -16.03 4.43
C GLY A 38 22.19 -16.48 4.78
N VAL A 39 22.39 -17.12 5.94
CA VAL A 39 23.71 -17.51 6.45
C VAL A 39 23.84 -18.98 6.82
N SER A 40 22.73 -19.70 6.95
CA SER A 40 22.66 -21.14 7.22
C SER A 40 23.52 -21.98 6.25
N THR A 41 23.75 -21.48 5.04
CA THR A 41 24.52 -22.17 3.98
C THR A 41 26.03 -21.94 4.04
N PHE A 42 26.54 -21.02 4.88
CA PHE A 42 27.97 -20.71 4.93
C PHE A 42 28.82 -21.78 5.64
N GLY A 43 28.19 -22.70 6.38
CA GLY A 43 28.89 -23.68 7.20
C GLY A 43 29.39 -23.06 8.50
N ASP A 44 29.19 -23.76 9.61
CA ASP A 44 29.61 -23.29 10.94
C ASP A 44 31.03 -23.77 11.22
N ASP A 45 32.01 -23.05 10.73
CA ASP A 45 33.43 -23.22 11.06
C ASP A 45 33.92 -22.21 12.11
N GLY A 46 33.02 -21.40 12.68
CA GLY A 46 33.25 -20.47 13.80
C GLY A 46 34.13 -19.26 13.46
N LEU A 47 35.00 -19.35 12.46
CA LEU A 47 35.93 -18.30 12.05
C LEU A 47 35.22 -17.03 11.54
N PHE A 48 34.08 -17.19 10.88
CA PHE A 48 33.28 -16.10 10.32
C PHE A 48 32.00 -15.78 11.12
N GLY A 49 31.82 -16.38 12.30
CA GLY A 49 30.57 -16.30 13.08
C GLY A 49 30.11 -14.88 13.42
N ILE A 50 31.05 -13.97 13.72
CA ILE A 50 30.71 -12.56 13.99
C ILE A 50 30.18 -11.87 12.73
N PHE A 51 30.81 -12.08 11.57
CA PHE A 51 30.38 -11.46 10.31
C PHE A 51 29.03 -12.00 9.84
N THR A 52 28.79 -13.31 9.97
CA THR A 52 27.49 -13.92 9.63
C THR A 52 26.40 -13.44 10.58
N SER A 53 26.69 -13.25 11.87
CA SER A 53 25.72 -12.71 12.83
C SER A 53 25.30 -11.27 12.51
N ILE A 54 26.26 -10.39 12.21
CA ILE A 54 25.98 -9.00 11.83
C ILE A 54 25.19 -8.95 10.52
N TYR A 55 25.57 -9.78 9.55
CA TYR A 55 24.83 -9.89 8.29
C TYR A 55 23.38 -10.34 8.53
N ALA A 56 23.16 -11.37 9.36
CA ALA A 56 21.82 -11.86 9.66
C ALA A 56 20.95 -10.78 10.33
N GLU A 57 21.52 -10.00 11.26
CA GLU A 57 20.84 -8.88 11.91
C GLU A 57 20.50 -7.77 10.91
N CYS A 58 21.48 -7.31 10.12
CA CYS A 58 21.24 -6.31 9.07
C CYS A 58 20.14 -6.76 8.11
N ARG A 59 20.18 -8.03 7.69
CA ARG A 59 19.17 -8.60 6.81
C ARG A 59 17.79 -8.60 7.47
N ALA A 60 17.68 -8.99 8.74
CA ALA A 60 16.42 -8.99 9.47
C ALA A 60 15.82 -7.58 9.55
N VAL A 61 16.64 -6.57 9.89
CA VAL A 61 16.21 -5.16 9.93
C VAL A 61 15.78 -4.67 8.54
N SER A 62 16.55 -4.98 7.49
CA SER A 62 16.18 -4.64 6.13
C SER A 62 14.85 -5.30 5.72
N MET A 63 14.66 -6.59 5.99
CA MET A 63 13.41 -7.28 5.66
C MET A 63 12.22 -6.68 6.38
N ALA A 64 12.35 -6.31 7.67
CA ALA A 64 11.28 -5.64 8.41
C ALA A 64 10.93 -4.27 7.80
N ALA A 65 11.94 -3.50 7.38
CA ALA A 65 11.70 -2.20 6.74
C ALA A 65 11.01 -2.33 5.36
N LEU A 66 11.43 -3.31 4.55
CA LEU A 66 10.83 -3.57 3.24
C LEU A 66 9.37 -4.05 3.39
N ASP A 67 9.11 -4.95 4.34
CA ASP A 67 7.75 -5.43 4.65
C ASP A 67 6.84 -4.27 5.07
N GLY A 68 7.31 -3.42 6.00
CA GLY A 68 6.58 -2.23 6.41
C GLY A 68 6.31 -1.25 5.26
N LEU A 69 7.26 -1.08 4.34
CA LEU A 69 7.04 -0.24 3.16
C LEU A 69 5.94 -0.81 2.25
N SER A 70 5.92 -2.13 2.04
CA SER A 70 4.85 -2.79 1.28
C SER A 70 3.47 -2.53 1.89
N THR A 71 3.35 -2.66 3.21
CA THR A 71 2.11 -2.36 3.94
C THR A 71 1.69 -0.90 3.76
N VAL A 72 2.60 0.05 3.94
CA VAL A 72 2.30 1.49 3.78
C VAL A 72 1.82 1.81 2.36
N MET A 73 2.40 1.17 1.34
CA MET A 73 1.93 1.34 -0.04
C MET A 73 0.51 0.82 -0.21
N ALA A 74 0.21 -0.40 0.26
CA ALA A 74 -1.13 -0.98 0.18
C ALA A 74 -2.17 -0.09 0.90
N ASP A 75 -1.88 0.30 2.15
CA ASP A 75 -2.75 1.16 2.96
C ASP A 75 -2.98 2.53 2.30
N THR A 76 -1.97 3.08 1.63
CA THR A 76 -2.10 4.34 0.87
C THR A 76 -3.06 4.17 -0.30
N GLY A 77 -2.95 3.08 -1.06
CA GLY A 77 -3.89 2.77 -2.15
C GLY A 77 -5.33 2.63 -1.64
N ASP A 78 -5.53 1.90 -0.54
CA ASP A 78 -6.83 1.72 0.09
C ASP A 78 -7.42 3.02 0.64
N GLY A 79 -6.58 3.87 1.23
CA GLY A 79 -6.97 5.18 1.73
C GLY A 79 -7.45 6.10 0.61
N LEU A 80 -6.74 6.13 -0.53
CA LEU A 80 -7.15 6.93 -1.68
C LEU A 80 -8.47 6.45 -2.29
N ASP A 81 -8.67 5.14 -2.40
CA ASP A 81 -9.94 4.57 -2.89
C ASP A 81 -11.10 4.90 -1.95
N THR A 82 -10.86 4.85 -0.64
CA THR A 82 -11.82 5.27 0.39
C THR A 82 -12.20 6.75 0.25
N VAL A 83 -11.24 7.63 0.01
CA VAL A 83 -11.50 9.06 -0.22
C VAL A 83 -12.37 9.26 -1.47
N VAL A 84 -12.08 8.56 -2.56
CA VAL A 84 -12.88 8.62 -3.79
C VAL A 84 -14.31 8.17 -3.54
N ARG A 85 -14.49 7.04 -2.83
CA ARG A 85 -15.81 6.51 -2.48
C ARG A 85 -16.60 7.49 -1.62
N ASN A 86 -16.01 7.97 -0.53
CA ASN A 86 -16.67 8.90 0.39
C ASN A 86 -17.05 10.23 -0.29
N THR A 87 -16.22 10.71 -1.22
CA THR A 87 -16.53 11.94 -1.97
C THR A 87 -17.74 11.74 -2.88
N ARG A 88 -17.80 10.62 -3.62
CA ARG A 88 -18.95 10.29 -4.48
C ARG A 88 -20.23 10.11 -3.68
N ASP A 89 -20.16 9.40 -2.56
CA ASP A 89 -21.31 9.20 -1.66
C ASP A 89 -21.81 10.55 -1.12
N GLY A 90 -20.89 11.47 -0.80
CA GLY A 90 -21.20 12.85 -0.39
C GLY A 90 -21.86 13.68 -1.49
N GLU A 91 -21.36 13.63 -2.73
CA GLU A 91 -21.97 14.33 -3.88
C GLU A 91 -23.39 13.83 -4.17
N ALA A 92 -23.60 12.51 -4.12
CA ALA A 92 -24.91 11.90 -4.31
C ALA A 92 -25.90 12.38 -3.23
N THR A 93 -25.50 12.29 -1.96
CA THR A 93 -26.31 12.74 -0.81
C THR A 93 -26.67 14.23 -0.92
N ASN A 94 -25.71 15.07 -1.29
CA ASN A 94 -25.95 16.51 -1.44
C ASN A 94 -26.93 16.80 -2.59
N THR A 95 -26.79 16.09 -3.71
CA THR A 95 -27.68 16.22 -4.87
C THR A 95 -29.11 15.84 -4.51
N GLU A 96 -29.30 14.72 -3.80
CA GLU A 96 -30.62 14.28 -3.31
C GLU A 96 -31.25 15.32 -2.37
N HIS A 97 -30.47 15.90 -1.45
CA HIS A 97 -30.95 16.91 -0.52
C HIS A 97 -31.40 18.19 -1.23
N VAL A 98 -30.62 18.68 -2.20
CA VAL A 98 -30.96 19.85 -3.01
C VAL A 98 -32.23 19.59 -3.83
N GLN A 99 -32.39 18.41 -4.43
CA GLN A 99 -33.60 18.04 -5.15
C GLN A 99 -34.83 17.94 -4.23
N GLN A 100 -34.66 17.45 -3.00
CA GLN A 100 -35.73 17.40 -2.02
C GLN A 100 -36.17 18.82 -1.62
N LEU A 101 -35.23 19.72 -1.32
CA LEU A 101 -35.54 21.13 -1.05
C LEU A 101 -36.28 21.77 -2.24
N GLY A 102 -35.78 21.63 -3.46
CA GLY A 102 -36.43 22.18 -4.65
C GLY A 102 -37.88 21.71 -4.85
N ARG A 103 -38.20 20.47 -4.49
CA ARG A 103 -39.58 19.93 -4.49
C ARG A 103 -40.45 20.44 -3.34
N THR A 104 -39.86 20.97 -2.28
CA THR A 104 -40.61 21.49 -1.11
C THR A 104 -41.00 22.95 -1.31
N TRP A 105 -40.32 23.68 -2.20
CA TRP A 105 -40.55 25.10 -2.50
C TRP A 105 -41.35 25.34 -3.80
N LEU A 106 -41.78 24.28 -4.49
CA LEU A 106 -42.69 24.29 -5.66
C LEU A 106 -44.04 23.66 -5.28
#